data_AF-A0A7W9CZ84-F1
#
_entry.id   AF-A0A7W9CZ84-F1
#
_cell.length_a   1.000
_cell.length_b   1.000
_cell.length_c   1.000
_cell.angle_alpha   90.00
_cell.angle_beta   90.00
_cell.angle_gamma   90.00
#
_symmetry.space_group_name_H-M   'P 1'
#
loop_
_entity.id
_entity.type
_entity.pdbx_description
1 polymer ?
#
loop_
_entity_poly.entity_id
_entity_poly.type
_entity_poly.pdbx_seq_one_letter_code
_entity_poly.pdbx_strand_id
1 'polypeptide(L)'
;MLMTSGLVADRASDEIGGAGRILGMQRIVSLIYAGADVTPLWNELMQRVGADGTDAAAIFDLATILQTLNRAEEAQQVLRGAVDLSRNFCIVHGNGQGPRLLAFVTPGNFMANTPLDFLLADSDCVLWLHYVDPETTALADLPEHDVAFMAIGESTENGPVLERMQKVLADFNGPIMNNDPELISRLTRDGVSGMLANEPSILSPSTYRVPRADLVAIGAGTKTLDDCAPGLSFPLVVRPISTHAGNGMERIADIIELSAWIATQPAPELYVAPFIDFRGPDGLYNKQRIVFIDGKAFASHMALSEHWIVHYLSAGMAESPAKRAVEQAWMENFDTDFAIRHKESFAALYRHIGLDYFGIDCAELPDGRLLVFELDVAMVVHNMDSATVYPYKQVAMRKLFDGFIDAVQNRKTGVTTDAS
;
A
#
# COMPACT_ATOMS: atom_id res chain seq x y z
N MET A 1 -21.19 -26.66 4.92
CA MET A 1 -22.53 -26.09 4.70
C MET A 1 -22.98 -25.31 5.95
N LEU A 2 -22.14 -24.38 6.39
CA LEU A 2 -22.34 -23.46 7.50
C LEU A 2 -21.70 -22.14 7.04
N MET A 3 -22.36 -21.01 7.31
CA MET A 3 -21.96 -19.62 6.98
C MET A 3 -22.44 -19.00 5.66
N THR A 4 -23.69 -19.22 5.23
CA THR A 4 -24.40 -18.26 4.34
C THR A 4 -25.50 -17.47 5.05
N SER A 5 -25.89 -17.88 6.26
CA SER A 5 -26.99 -17.30 7.04
C SER A 5 -26.59 -16.12 7.96
N GLY A 6 -25.31 -15.81 8.07
CA GLY A 6 -24.79 -14.79 9.00
C GLY A 6 -24.59 -13.39 8.40
N LEU A 7 -24.66 -13.24 7.07
CA LEU A 7 -24.35 -11.96 6.41
C LEU A 7 -25.47 -10.91 6.53
N VAL A 8 -26.65 -11.32 6.97
CA VAL A 8 -27.92 -10.58 6.80
C VAL A 8 -28.36 -9.81 8.05
N ALA A 9 -27.76 -10.03 9.22
CA ALA A 9 -28.43 -9.72 10.50
C ALA A 9 -27.73 -8.69 11.41
N ASP A 10 -27.01 -7.70 10.87
CA ASP A 10 -26.52 -6.59 11.72
C ASP A 10 -26.66 -5.23 11.02
N ARG A 11 -27.90 -4.80 10.81
CA ARG A 11 -28.23 -3.45 10.34
C ARG A 11 -28.66 -2.57 11.52
N ALA A 12 -27.67 -2.10 12.29
CA ALA A 12 -27.79 -0.77 12.90
C ALA A 12 -27.85 0.28 11.76
N SER A 13 -28.65 1.34 11.93
CA SER A 13 -29.11 2.30 10.90
C SER A 13 -28.20 2.47 9.67
N ASP A 14 -28.78 2.40 8.48
CA ASP A 14 -28.08 2.55 7.19
C ASP A 14 -27.43 3.95 7.01
N GLU A 15 -27.78 4.91 7.87
CA GLU A 15 -27.17 6.22 7.98
C GLU A 15 -26.62 6.44 9.40
N ILE A 16 -25.38 6.94 9.49
CA ILE A 16 -24.80 7.50 10.73
C ILE A 16 -24.35 8.91 10.37
N GLY A 17 -24.91 9.93 11.04
CA GLY A 17 -24.52 11.32 10.79
C GLY A 17 -24.82 11.85 9.38
N GLY A 18 -25.79 11.26 8.66
CA GLY A 18 -26.22 11.72 7.34
C GLY A 18 -25.39 11.23 6.14
N ALA A 19 -24.46 10.27 6.36
CA ALA A 19 -23.71 9.65 5.27
C ALA A 19 -24.05 8.17 5.09
N GLY A 20 -23.86 7.70 3.85
CA GLY A 20 -24.10 6.30 3.49
C GLY A 20 -23.10 5.37 4.16
N ARG A 21 -23.61 4.44 4.97
CA ARG A 21 -22.83 3.33 5.53
C ARG A 21 -22.51 2.31 4.44
N ILE A 22 -21.24 2.01 4.25
CA ILE A 22 -20.76 0.99 3.29
C ILE A 22 -20.32 -0.28 4.03
N LEU A 23 -20.22 -1.40 3.30
CA LEU A 23 -19.63 -2.63 3.82
C LEU A 23 -18.10 -2.53 3.89
N GLY A 24 -17.48 -1.82 2.93
CA GLY A 24 -16.05 -1.59 2.91
C GLY A 24 -15.23 -2.70 2.26
N MET A 25 -13.98 -2.37 1.95
CA MET A 25 -12.99 -3.28 1.37
C MET A 25 -12.69 -4.47 2.27
N GLN A 26 -12.54 -4.26 3.57
CA GLN A 26 -12.17 -5.32 4.51
C GLN A 26 -13.18 -6.47 4.43
N ARG A 27 -14.47 -6.16 4.48
CA ARG A 27 -15.52 -7.19 4.43
C ARG A 27 -15.66 -7.81 3.05
N ILE A 28 -15.77 -6.99 2.01
CA ILE A 28 -16.04 -7.47 0.65
C ILE A 28 -14.85 -8.29 0.11
N VAL A 29 -13.64 -7.75 0.21
CA VAL A 29 -12.44 -8.41 -0.34
C VAL A 29 -12.12 -9.67 0.45
N SER A 30 -12.30 -9.69 1.78
CA SER A 30 -12.10 -10.91 2.58
C SER A 30 -13.04 -12.05 2.17
N LEU A 31 -14.31 -11.75 1.87
CA LEU A 31 -15.27 -12.76 1.40
C LEU A 31 -14.81 -13.39 0.08
N ILE A 32 -14.40 -12.54 -0.87
CA ILE A 32 -13.97 -12.98 -2.19
C ILE A 32 -12.63 -13.74 -2.12
N TYR A 33 -11.70 -13.24 -1.31
CA TYR A 33 -10.40 -13.89 -1.07
C TYR A 33 -10.55 -15.27 -0.42
N ALA A 34 -11.55 -15.46 0.45
CA ALA A 34 -11.90 -16.75 1.03
C ALA A 34 -12.61 -17.71 0.05
N GLY A 35 -12.86 -17.29 -1.19
CA GLY A 35 -13.55 -18.07 -2.22
C GLY A 35 -15.07 -18.16 -2.04
N ALA A 36 -15.67 -17.23 -1.29
CA ALA A 36 -17.13 -17.18 -1.13
C ALA A 36 -17.81 -16.71 -2.43
N ASP A 37 -19.04 -17.18 -2.66
CA ASP A 37 -19.87 -16.69 -3.75
C ASP A 37 -20.38 -15.27 -3.44
N VAL A 38 -19.92 -14.28 -4.21
CA VAL A 38 -20.29 -12.87 -4.07
C VAL A 38 -21.63 -12.54 -4.77
N THR A 39 -22.16 -13.46 -5.59
CA THR A 39 -23.39 -13.24 -6.37
C THR A 39 -24.59 -12.77 -5.55
N PRO A 40 -24.86 -13.32 -4.33
CA PRO A 40 -25.96 -12.85 -3.51
C PRO A 40 -25.81 -11.38 -3.10
N LEU A 41 -24.60 -10.98 -2.69
CA LEU A 41 -24.29 -9.60 -2.32
C LEU A 41 -24.42 -8.67 -3.53
N TRP A 42 -23.89 -9.07 -4.69
CA TRP A 42 -24.04 -8.33 -5.93
C TRP A 42 -25.51 -8.05 -6.26
N ASN A 43 -26.37 -9.07 -6.20
CA ASN A 43 -27.78 -8.94 -6.52
C ASN A 43 -28.51 -8.01 -5.53
N GLU A 44 -28.18 -8.09 -4.23
CA GLU A 44 -28.73 -7.18 -3.22
C GLU A 44 -28.34 -5.72 -3.50
N LEU A 45 -27.06 -5.46 -3.78
CA LEU A 45 -26.59 -4.11 -4.09
C LEU A 45 -27.21 -3.57 -5.39
N MET A 46 -27.33 -4.39 -6.43
CA MET A 46 -28.03 -4.03 -7.67
C MET A 46 -29.52 -3.75 -7.44
N GLN A 47 -30.18 -4.48 -6.53
CA GLN A 47 -31.57 -4.22 -6.16
C GLN A 47 -31.71 -2.88 -5.43
N ARG A 48 -30.77 -2.54 -4.53
CA ARG A 48 -30.72 -1.22 -3.86
C ARG A 48 -30.58 -0.10 -4.87
N VAL A 49 -29.59 -0.17 -5.76
CA VAL A 49 -29.38 0.84 -6.81
C VAL A 49 -30.57 0.92 -7.77
N GLY A 50 -31.23 -0.20 -8.06
CA GLY A 50 -32.46 -0.22 -8.86
C GLY A 50 -33.67 0.43 -8.19
N ALA A 51 -33.76 0.36 -6.86
CA ALA A 51 -34.81 1.00 -6.07
C ALA A 51 -34.52 2.49 -5.82
N ASP A 52 -33.26 2.85 -5.60
CA ASP A 52 -32.77 4.21 -5.45
C ASP A 52 -31.45 4.38 -6.21
N GLY A 53 -31.52 5.04 -7.37
CA GLY A 53 -30.34 5.32 -8.21
C GLY A 53 -29.36 6.31 -7.58
N THR A 54 -29.69 6.90 -6.43
CA THR A 54 -28.81 7.81 -5.68
C THR A 54 -28.18 7.17 -4.45
N ASP A 55 -28.37 5.85 -4.24
CA ASP A 55 -27.72 5.08 -3.17
C ASP A 55 -26.21 4.94 -3.42
N ALA A 56 -25.47 6.00 -3.10
CA ALA A 56 -24.03 6.10 -3.30
C ALA A 56 -23.27 4.98 -2.57
N ALA A 57 -23.76 4.54 -1.40
CA ALA A 57 -23.13 3.47 -0.64
C ALA A 57 -23.22 2.12 -1.35
N ALA A 58 -24.38 1.78 -1.93
CA ALA A 58 -24.51 0.57 -2.72
C ALA A 58 -23.65 0.60 -3.99
N ILE A 59 -23.57 1.76 -4.66
CA ILE A 59 -22.71 1.96 -5.84
C ILE A 59 -21.23 1.79 -5.47
N PHE A 60 -20.82 2.31 -4.31
CA PHE A 60 -19.47 2.16 -3.78
C PHE A 60 -19.09 0.69 -3.55
N ASP A 61 -19.94 -0.07 -2.88
CA ASP A 61 -19.69 -1.48 -2.60
C ASP A 61 -19.68 -2.33 -3.90
N LEU A 62 -20.50 -1.96 -4.91
CA LEU A 62 -20.42 -2.56 -6.25
C LEU A 62 -19.08 -2.29 -6.94
N ALA A 63 -18.58 -1.05 -6.86
CA ALA A 63 -17.26 -0.72 -7.38
C ALA A 63 -16.17 -1.56 -6.71
N THR A 64 -16.25 -1.74 -5.39
CA THR A 64 -15.33 -2.58 -4.62
C THR A 64 -15.34 -4.03 -5.11
N ILE A 65 -16.52 -4.62 -5.36
CA ILE A 65 -16.63 -5.96 -5.97
C ILE A 65 -15.97 -5.98 -7.36
N LEU A 66 -16.27 -5.01 -8.23
CA LEU A 66 -15.71 -4.95 -9.58
C LEU A 66 -14.17 -4.88 -9.59
N GLN A 67 -13.56 -4.17 -8.63
CA GLN A 67 -12.10 -4.14 -8.50
C GLN A 67 -11.51 -5.55 -8.28
N THR A 68 -12.18 -6.40 -7.50
CA THR A 68 -11.72 -7.77 -7.25
C THR A 68 -11.88 -8.71 -8.45
N LEU A 69 -12.74 -8.37 -9.40
CA LEU A 69 -13.03 -9.15 -10.61
C LEU A 69 -12.12 -8.79 -11.80
N ASN A 70 -11.04 -8.04 -11.57
CA ASN A 70 -10.14 -7.50 -12.61
C ASN A 70 -10.85 -6.63 -13.66
N ARG A 71 -11.99 -6.01 -13.31
CA ARG A 71 -12.73 -5.07 -14.17
C ARG A 71 -12.37 -3.63 -13.81
N ALA A 72 -11.08 -3.31 -13.87
CA ALA A 72 -10.52 -2.08 -13.28
C ALA A 72 -11.17 -0.79 -13.84
N GLU A 73 -11.33 -0.67 -15.16
CA GLU A 73 -11.93 0.51 -15.79
C GLU A 73 -13.39 0.72 -15.35
N GLU A 74 -14.18 -0.36 -15.34
CA GLU A 74 -15.57 -0.30 -14.91
C GLU A 74 -15.68 0.03 -13.42
N ALA A 75 -14.85 -0.61 -12.59
CA ALA A 75 -14.81 -0.32 -11.16
C ALA A 75 -14.49 1.15 -10.89
N GLN A 76 -13.56 1.73 -11.63
CA GLN A 76 -13.20 3.15 -11.52
C GLN A 76 -14.35 4.06 -11.93
N GLN A 77 -15.07 3.74 -13.01
CA GLN A 77 -16.25 4.50 -13.44
C GLN A 77 -17.37 4.46 -12.41
N VAL A 78 -17.67 3.26 -11.88
CA VAL A 78 -18.70 3.09 -10.84
C VAL A 78 -18.30 3.82 -9.56
N LEU A 79 -17.04 3.74 -9.13
CA LEU A 79 -16.55 4.46 -7.95
C LEU A 79 -16.67 5.98 -8.11
N ARG A 80 -16.31 6.53 -9.28
CA ARG A 80 -16.49 7.96 -9.56
C ARG A 80 -17.96 8.37 -9.45
N GLY A 81 -18.87 7.56 -10.00
CA GLY A 81 -20.31 7.81 -9.86
C GLY A 81 -20.80 7.83 -8.40
N ALA A 82 -20.28 6.94 -7.54
CA ALA A 82 -20.57 6.98 -6.11
C ALA A 82 -20.05 8.28 -5.45
N VAL A 83 -18.81 8.67 -5.78
CA VAL A 83 -18.16 9.87 -5.22
C VAL A 83 -18.81 11.17 -5.68
N ASP A 84 -19.33 11.21 -6.91
CA ASP A 84 -20.09 12.34 -7.43
C ASP A 84 -21.42 12.54 -6.68
N LEU A 85 -22.02 11.45 -6.18
CA LEU A 85 -23.25 11.49 -5.37
C LEU A 85 -22.97 11.85 -3.90
N SER A 86 -21.90 11.32 -3.31
CA SER A 86 -21.47 11.60 -1.94
C SER A 86 -19.96 11.55 -1.81
N ARG A 87 -19.37 12.54 -1.14
CA ARG A 87 -17.93 12.53 -0.81
C ARG A 87 -17.61 11.84 0.52
N ASN A 88 -18.62 11.52 1.32
CA ASN A 88 -18.46 10.94 2.64
C ASN A 88 -19.05 9.53 2.69
N PHE A 89 -18.26 8.57 3.14
CA PHE A 89 -18.69 7.19 3.40
C PHE A 89 -18.22 6.73 4.78
N CYS A 90 -19.01 5.89 5.43
CA CYS A 90 -18.74 5.43 6.78
C CYS A 90 -18.66 3.90 6.85
N ILE A 91 -17.63 3.41 7.54
CA ILE A 91 -17.44 2.01 7.90
C ILE A 91 -17.42 1.93 9.43
N VAL A 92 -18.21 1.02 10.00
CA VAL A 92 -18.25 0.78 11.45
C VAL A 92 -17.68 -0.59 11.72
N HIS A 93 -16.56 -0.65 12.44
CA HIS A 93 -16.00 -1.89 12.95
C HIS A 93 -16.55 -2.20 14.34
N GLY A 94 -16.71 -3.48 14.64
CA GLY A 94 -17.17 -3.95 15.95
C GLY A 94 -18.45 -3.27 16.41
N ASN A 95 -18.44 -2.72 17.63
CA ASN A 95 -19.58 -1.98 18.20
C ASN A 95 -19.56 -0.46 17.92
N GLY A 96 -18.56 0.04 17.19
CA GLY A 96 -18.41 1.46 16.84
C GLY A 96 -18.17 2.41 18.02
N GLN A 97 -17.76 1.91 19.19
CA GLN A 97 -17.46 2.73 20.38
C GLN A 97 -15.98 3.13 20.49
N GLY A 98 -15.14 2.70 19.54
CA GLY A 98 -13.74 3.06 19.45
C GLY A 98 -13.49 4.44 18.83
N PRO A 99 -12.22 4.80 18.58
CA PRO A 99 -11.85 6.05 17.91
C PRO A 99 -12.51 6.22 16.55
N ARG A 100 -12.85 7.47 16.23
CA ARG A 100 -13.41 7.89 14.94
C ARG A 100 -12.30 8.46 14.07
N LEU A 101 -11.89 7.73 13.04
CA LEU A 101 -10.81 8.10 12.12
C LEU A 101 -11.39 8.72 10.85
N LEU A 102 -10.94 9.91 10.45
CA LEU A 102 -11.29 10.55 9.18
C LEU A 102 -10.13 10.41 8.19
N ALA A 103 -10.30 9.60 7.15
CA ALA A 103 -9.32 9.44 6.10
C ALA A 103 -9.60 10.36 4.91
N PHE A 104 -8.61 11.18 4.55
CA PHE A 104 -8.60 11.86 3.25
C PHE A 104 -8.14 10.90 2.18
N VAL A 105 -9.02 10.60 1.23
CA VAL A 105 -8.81 9.60 0.18
C VAL A 105 -9.11 10.18 -1.21
N THR A 106 -8.56 9.56 -2.25
CA THR A 106 -8.84 9.89 -3.66
C THR A 106 -9.40 8.67 -4.40
N PRO A 107 -10.25 8.82 -5.44
CA PRO A 107 -10.72 7.69 -6.22
C PRO A 107 -9.57 6.98 -6.94
N GLY A 108 -9.50 5.65 -6.82
CA GLY A 108 -8.47 4.86 -7.49
C GLY A 108 -8.57 3.37 -7.17
N ASN A 109 -7.53 2.63 -7.52
CA ASN A 109 -7.43 1.21 -7.19
C ASN A 109 -7.11 1.00 -5.69
N PHE A 110 -6.99 -0.25 -5.24
CA PHE A 110 -6.65 -0.58 -3.85
C PHE A 110 -5.29 -0.05 -3.33
N MET A 111 -4.43 0.49 -4.20
CA MET A 111 -3.14 1.09 -3.87
C MET A 111 -3.15 2.62 -4.01
N ALA A 112 -4.30 3.24 -4.34
CA ALA A 112 -4.39 4.69 -4.40
C ALA A 112 -4.38 5.35 -3.01
N ASN A 113 -4.78 4.61 -1.98
CA ASN A 113 -4.86 5.06 -0.61
C ASN A 113 -4.37 3.97 0.35
N THR A 114 -3.87 4.38 1.51
CA THR A 114 -3.60 3.51 2.66
C THR A 114 -4.88 2.75 2.98
N PRO A 115 -4.87 1.41 2.97
CA PRO A 115 -6.10 0.63 3.10
C PRO A 115 -6.48 0.45 4.57
N LEU A 116 -6.82 1.58 5.22
CA LEU A 116 -7.12 1.70 6.65
C LEU A 116 -8.20 0.74 7.12
N ASP A 117 -9.19 0.44 6.28
CA ASP A 117 -10.25 -0.52 6.56
C ASP A 117 -9.71 -1.91 6.94
N PHE A 118 -8.62 -2.37 6.29
CA PHE A 118 -7.96 -3.62 6.68
C PHE A 118 -7.23 -3.49 8.03
N LEU A 119 -6.60 -2.35 8.31
CA LEU A 119 -5.86 -2.10 9.55
C LEU A 119 -6.77 -2.01 10.78
N LEU A 120 -8.05 -1.70 10.57
CA LEU A 120 -9.07 -1.58 11.62
C LEU A 120 -9.88 -2.86 11.81
N ALA A 121 -9.52 -3.96 11.14
CA ALA A 121 -10.16 -5.26 11.31
C ALA A 121 -10.15 -5.69 12.78
N ASP A 122 -11.27 -6.25 13.25
CA ASP A 122 -11.45 -6.71 14.63
C ASP A 122 -11.21 -5.61 15.71
N SER A 123 -11.50 -4.36 15.36
CA SER A 123 -11.55 -3.22 16.29
C SER A 123 -12.98 -2.73 16.50
N ASP A 124 -13.14 -1.72 17.36
CA ASP A 124 -14.41 -0.99 17.54
C ASP A 124 -14.38 0.40 16.87
N CYS A 125 -13.40 0.67 16.01
CA CYS A 125 -13.22 1.99 15.38
C CYS A 125 -14.34 2.30 14.38
N VAL A 126 -14.55 3.60 14.14
CA VAL A 126 -15.38 4.11 13.05
C VAL A 126 -14.47 4.78 12.04
N LEU A 127 -14.50 4.33 10.78
CA LEU A 127 -13.72 4.90 9.70
C LEU A 127 -14.62 5.73 8.78
N TRP A 128 -14.28 7.00 8.67
CA TRP A 128 -14.85 7.94 7.72
C TRP A 128 -13.91 8.08 6.53
N LEU A 129 -14.43 7.89 5.33
CA LEU A 129 -13.73 8.17 4.08
C LEU A 129 -14.26 9.50 3.54
N HIS A 130 -13.37 10.49 3.39
CA HIS A 130 -13.67 11.77 2.77
C HIS A 130 -12.89 11.91 1.46
N TYR A 131 -13.63 11.93 0.35
CA TYR A 131 -13.06 11.98 -1.00
C TYR A 131 -12.67 13.40 -1.41
N VAL A 132 -11.37 13.57 -1.66
CA VAL A 132 -10.74 14.80 -2.14
C VAL A 132 -10.17 14.60 -3.54
N ASP A 133 -9.94 15.70 -4.24
CA ASP A 133 -9.46 15.76 -5.62
C ASP A 133 -8.62 17.03 -5.84
N PRO A 134 -8.02 17.25 -7.04
CA PRO A 134 -7.19 18.43 -7.31
C PRO A 134 -7.93 19.77 -7.22
N GLU A 135 -9.27 19.76 -7.27
CA GLU A 135 -10.14 20.93 -7.23
C GLU A 135 -10.69 21.22 -5.82
N THR A 136 -10.35 20.38 -4.84
CA THR A 136 -10.78 20.55 -3.45
C THR A 136 -10.19 21.84 -2.87
N THR A 137 -11.04 22.82 -2.55
CA THR A 137 -10.59 24.15 -2.09
C THR A 137 -10.64 24.34 -0.58
N ALA A 138 -11.47 23.58 0.13
CA ALA A 138 -11.61 23.63 1.57
C ALA A 138 -12.13 22.29 2.12
N LEU A 139 -11.79 21.98 3.37
CA LEU A 139 -12.31 20.84 4.13
C LEU A 139 -13.41 21.33 5.07
N ALA A 140 -14.59 21.59 4.52
CA ALA A 140 -15.77 22.01 5.26
C ALA A 140 -16.71 20.82 5.52
N ASP A 141 -17.58 20.95 6.54
CA ASP A 141 -18.65 20.00 6.84
C ASP A 141 -18.18 18.54 7.01
N LEU A 142 -16.98 18.38 7.58
CA LEU A 142 -16.43 17.07 7.88
C LEU A 142 -17.24 16.36 8.97
N PRO A 143 -17.44 15.03 8.88
CA PRO A 143 -18.09 14.29 9.94
C PRO A 143 -17.28 14.41 11.24
N GLU A 144 -17.96 14.36 12.39
CA GLU A 144 -17.29 14.35 13.68
C GLU A 144 -16.30 13.18 13.77
N HIS A 145 -15.06 13.49 14.11
CA HIS A 145 -13.94 12.56 14.17
C HIS A 145 -12.98 12.94 15.30
N ASP A 146 -12.19 11.97 15.74
CA ASP A 146 -11.17 12.14 16.77
C ASP A 146 -9.79 12.46 16.18
N VAL A 147 -9.46 11.80 15.06
CA VAL A 147 -8.15 11.90 14.38
C VAL A 147 -8.40 11.88 12.87
N ALA A 148 -7.70 12.72 12.12
CA ALA A 148 -7.65 12.65 10.66
C ALA A 148 -6.43 11.84 10.19
N PHE A 149 -6.46 11.33 8.96
CA PHE A 149 -5.38 10.57 8.35
C PHE A 149 -5.25 10.97 6.89
N MET A 150 -4.05 11.40 6.48
CA MET A 150 -3.76 11.59 5.06
C MET A 150 -3.45 10.22 4.44
N ALA A 151 -4.40 9.62 3.72
CA ALA A 151 -4.29 8.25 3.25
C ALA A 151 -3.75 8.09 1.82
N ILE A 152 -3.84 9.13 0.99
CA ILE A 152 -3.44 9.11 -0.42
C ILE A 152 -1.96 8.70 -0.61
N GLY A 153 -1.73 7.69 -1.46
CA GLY A 153 -0.39 7.19 -1.78
C GLY A 153 0.33 7.97 -2.87
N GLU A 154 1.63 7.74 -3.02
CA GLU A 154 2.45 8.31 -4.11
C GLU A 154 2.08 7.66 -5.45
N SER A 155 1.71 8.48 -6.43
CA SER A 155 1.66 8.07 -7.83
C SER A 155 1.66 9.30 -8.75
N THR A 156 1.87 9.07 -10.05
CA THR A 156 1.72 10.13 -11.07
C THR A 156 0.30 10.69 -11.05
N GLU A 157 -0.71 9.83 -10.90
CA GLU A 157 -2.13 10.21 -10.86
C GLU A 157 -2.49 11.00 -9.59
N ASN A 158 -1.88 10.66 -8.45
CA ASN A 158 -2.17 11.27 -7.17
C ASN A 158 -1.38 12.56 -6.91
N GLY A 159 -0.29 12.81 -7.66
CA GLY A 159 0.57 13.98 -7.49
C GLY A 159 -0.20 15.32 -7.40
N PRO A 160 -1.12 15.64 -8.32
CA PRO A 160 -1.93 16.86 -8.23
C PRO A 160 -2.82 16.94 -6.97
N VAL A 161 -3.30 15.80 -6.47
CA VAL A 161 -4.12 15.74 -5.24
C VAL A 161 -3.23 15.97 -4.01
N LEU A 162 -2.04 15.36 -3.96
CA LEU A 162 -1.07 15.57 -2.87
C LEU A 162 -0.64 17.04 -2.81
N GLU A 163 -0.33 17.66 -3.95
CA GLU A 163 -0.02 19.10 -4.02
C GLU A 163 -1.19 19.97 -3.53
N ARG A 164 -2.43 19.57 -3.87
CA ARG A 164 -3.62 20.28 -3.37
C ARG A 164 -3.76 20.14 -1.87
N MET A 165 -3.64 18.92 -1.35
CA MET A 165 -3.79 18.63 0.07
C MET A 165 -2.72 19.30 0.92
N GLN A 166 -1.50 19.49 0.41
CA GLN A 166 -0.48 20.29 1.09
C GLN A 166 -0.99 21.71 1.42
N LYS A 167 -1.71 22.33 0.49
CA LYS A 167 -2.25 23.70 0.66
C LYS A 167 -3.47 23.70 1.59
N VAL A 168 -4.37 22.73 1.42
CA VAL A 168 -5.64 22.69 2.15
C VAL A 168 -5.45 22.26 3.61
N LEU A 169 -4.51 21.35 3.88
CA LEU A 169 -4.23 20.89 5.25
C LEU A 169 -3.50 21.92 6.10
N ALA A 170 -2.91 22.97 5.51
CA ALA A 170 -2.27 24.04 6.26
C ALA A 170 -3.23 24.75 7.23
N ASP A 171 -4.52 24.81 6.87
CA ASP A 171 -5.57 25.43 7.67
C ASP A 171 -6.40 24.39 8.47
N PHE A 172 -6.04 23.11 8.40
CA PHE A 172 -6.76 22.05 9.09
C PHE A 172 -6.51 22.09 10.59
N ASN A 173 -7.58 22.04 11.38
CA ASN A 173 -7.51 22.05 12.84
C ASN A 173 -7.77 20.66 13.40
N GLY A 174 -6.88 20.20 14.26
CA GLY A 174 -7.00 18.93 14.96
C GLY A 174 -5.85 17.98 14.66
N PRO A 175 -5.82 16.82 15.34
CA PRO A 175 -4.77 15.85 15.14
C PRO A 175 -4.93 15.15 13.78
N ILE A 176 -3.84 15.12 13.02
CA ILE A 176 -3.77 14.43 11.74
C ILE A 176 -2.53 13.52 11.72
N MET A 177 -2.72 12.30 11.23
CA MET A 177 -1.66 11.33 10.97
C MET A 177 -1.21 11.42 9.50
N ASN A 178 0.07 11.14 9.26
CA ASN A 178 0.72 11.25 7.96
C ASN A 178 0.59 12.64 7.32
N ASN A 179 0.65 13.70 8.13
CA ASN A 179 0.43 15.08 7.69
C ASN A 179 1.63 15.71 6.96
N ASP A 180 2.16 15.04 5.95
CA ASP A 180 3.17 15.58 5.05
C ASP A 180 2.94 15.11 3.61
N PRO A 181 1.95 15.67 2.89
CA PRO A 181 1.69 15.33 1.50
C PRO A 181 2.90 15.59 0.58
N GLU A 182 3.75 16.56 0.93
CA GLU A 182 4.95 16.89 0.16
C GLU A 182 5.96 15.75 0.23
N LEU A 183 6.26 15.25 1.43
CA LEU A 183 7.10 14.07 1.59
C LEU A 183 6.49 12.84 0.92
N ILE A 184 5.18 12.60 1.08
CA ILE A 184 4.49 11.46 0.46
C ILE A 184 4.67 11.50 -1.07
N SER A 185 4.53 12.67 -1.71
CA SER A 185 4.77 12.83 -3.15
C SER A 185 6.21 12.55 -3.60
N ARG A 186 7.18 12.56 -2.67
CA ARG A 186 8.59 12.24 -2.95
C ARG A 186 8.92 10.76 -2.74
N LEU A 187 7.98 9.92 -2.30
CA LEU A 187 8.19 8.49 -2.11
C LEU A 187 8.33 7.68 -3.42
N THR A 188 8.53 8.38 -4.54
CA THR A 188 9.01 7.87 -5.83
C THR A 188 10.27 7.00 -5.69
N ARG A 189 10.53 6.14 -6.67
CA ARG A 189 11.71 5.23 -6.63
C ARG A 189 13.03 5.99 -6.62
N ASP A 190 13.17 7.01 -7.44
CA ASP A 190 14.32 7.90 -7.46
C ASP A 190 14.40 8.74 -6.18
N GLY A 191 13.28 9.29 -5.70
CA GLY A 191 13.22 10.05 -4.46
C GLY A 191 13.66 9.25 -3.23
N VAL A 192 13.15 8.03 -3.05
CA VAL A 192 13.56 7.12 -1.96
C VAL A 192 15.04 6.77 -2.07
N SER A 193 15.53 6.45 -3.27
CA SER A 193 16.95 6.14 -3.47
C SER A 193 17.85 7.34 -3.13
N GLY A 194 17.42 8.56 -3.47
CA GLY A 194 18.14 9.78 -3.15
C GLY A 194 18.16 10.08 -1.65
N MET A 195 17.02 9.94 -0.97
CA MET A 195 16.91 10.16 0.48
C MET A 195 17.82 9.20 1.27
N LEU A 196 17.93 7.95 0.84
CA LEU A 196 18.66 6.90 1.55
C LEU A 196 20.10 6.68 1.04
N ALA A 197 20.56 7.46 0.05
CA ALA A 197 21.82 7.21 -0.67
C ALA A 197 23.07 7.13 0.23
N ASN A 198 23.07 7.86 1.35
CA ASN A 198 24.23 7.98 2.25
C ASN A 198 24.08 7.17 3.55
N GLU A 199 23.06 6.32 3.65
CA GLU A 199 22.83 5.53 4.87
C GLU A 199 23.72 4.28 4.90
N PRO A 200 24.65 4.13 5.88
CA PRO A 200 25.61 3.02 5.86
C PRO A 200 24.98 1.64 6.03
N SER A 201 23.85 1.55 6.75
CA SER A 201 23.17 0.29 7.05
C SER A 201 22.11 -0.09 6.00
N ILE A 202 21.85 0.79 5.03
CA ILE A 202 20.85 0.60 3.98
C ILE A 202 21.53 0.62 2.62
N LEU A 203 21.10 -0.26 1.73
CA LEU A 203 21.35 -0.08 0.30
C LEU A 203 20.02 0.28 -0.37
N SER A 204 19.89 1.51 -0.85
CA SER A 204 18.81 1.87 -1.78
C SER A 204 19.44 2.16 -3.15
N PRO A 205 19.22 1.31 -4.17
CA PRO A 205 19.91 1.44 -5.45
C PRO A 205 19.59 2.76 -6.14
N SER A 206 20.63 3.48 -6.58
CA SER A 206 20.46 4.72 -7.34
C SER A 206 19.53 4.47 -8.53
N THR A 207 18.41 5.17 -8.53
CA THR A 207 17.35 5.01 -9.53
C THR A 207 17.18 6.31 -10.28
N TYR A 208 17.16 6.24 -11.61
CA TYR A 208 17.02 7.38 -12.50
C TYR A 208 15.75 7.27 -13.32
N ARG A 209 15.08 8.41 -13.54
CA ARG A 209 14.04 8.53 -14.57
C ARG A 209 14.71 8.88 -15.89
N VAL A 210 14.59 8.00 -16.88
CA VAL A 210 15.24 8.14 -18.19
C VAL A 210 14.17 8.18 -19.28
N PRO A 211 14.14 9.23 -20.12
CA PRO A 211 13.25 9.27 -21.28
C PRO A 211 13.49 8.08 -22.20
N ARG A 212 12.41 7.52 -22.76
CA ARG A 212 12.49 6.39 -23.70
C ARG A 212 13.41 6.70 -24.88
N ALA A 213 13.38 7.94 -25.39
CA ALA A 213 14.23 8.36 -26.50
C ALA A 213 15.73 8.22 -26.17
N ASP A 214 16.11 8.46 -24.92
CA ASP A 214 17.49 8.33 -24.47
C ASP A 214 17.89 6.85 -24.34
N LEU A 215 17.00 6.01 -23.82
CA LEU A 215 17.23 4.56 -23.79
C LEU A 215 17.35 3.94 -25.19
N VAL A 216 16.57 4.44 -26.16
CA VAL A 216 16.71 4.06 -27.58
C VAL A 216 18.08 4.50 -28.13
N ALA A 217 18.53 5.72 -27.81
CA ALA A 217 19.84 6.22 -28.23
C ALA A 217 20.99 5.42 -27.59
N ILE A 218 20.85 5.02 -26.33
CA ILE A 218 21.80 4.13 -25.64
C ILE A 218 21.82 2.77 -26.33
N GLY A 219 20.66 2.15 -26.59
CA GLY A 219 20.59 0.87 -27.31
C GLY A 219 21.22 0.93 -28.70
N ALA A 220 21.05 2.04 -29.42
CA ALA A 220 21.66 2.27 -30.72
C ALA A 220 23.17 2.62 -30.66
N GLY A 221 23.75 2.79 -29.46
CA GLY A 221 25.15 3.18 -29.26
C GLY A 221 25.47 4.63 -29.60
N THR A 222 24.45 5.50 -29.71
CA THR A 222 24.64 6.94 -30.01
C THR A 222 24.69 7.82 -28.76
N LYS A 223 24.31 7.27 -27.60
CA LYS A 223 24.54 7.81 -26.25
C LYS A 223 25.16 6.73 -25.37
N THR A 224 25.85 7.13 -24.31
CA THR A 224 26.32 6.20 -23.28
C THR A 224 25.32 6.13 -22.13
N LEU A 225 25.36 5.04 -21.36
CA LEU A 225 24.54 4.91 -20.15
C LEU A 225 24.86 6.01 -19.13
N ASP A 226 26.14 6.37 -19.00
CA ASP A 226 26.62 7.37 -18.04
C ASP A 226 26.07 8.77 -18.33
N ASP A 227 25.77 9.09 -19.60
CA ASP A 227 25.17 10.37 -19.99
C ASP A 227 23.76 10.58 -19.41
N CYS A 228 23.05 9.49 -19.07
CA CYS A 228 21.65 9.52 -18.64
C CYS A 228 21.42 8.94 -17.25
N ALA A 229 22.25 7.99 -16.82
CA ALA A 229 22.20 7.34 -15.52
C ALA A 229 23.64 7.15 -15.00
N PRO A 230 24.29 8.23 -14.52
CA PRO A 230 25.69 8.21 -14.13
C PRO A 230 26.01 7.14 -13.10
N GLY A 231 27.14 6.46 -13.29
CA GLY A 231 27.62 5.41 -12.39
C GLY A 231 26.84 4.09 -12.44
N LEU A 232 25.81 3.96 -13.29
CA LEU A 232 25.17 2.68 -13.51
C LEU A 232 25.97 1.80 -14.48
N SER A 233 25.90 0.50 -14.25
CA SER A 233 26.45 -0.52 -15.13
C SER A 233 25.48 -1.69 -15.23
N PHE A 234 25.51 -2.38 -16.37
CA PHE A 234 24.75 -3.62 -16.52
C PHE A 234 25.22 -4.70 -15.53
N PRO A 235 24.33 -5.59 -15.04
CA PRO A 235 22.90 -5.67 -15.38
C PRO A 235 22.06 -4.55 -14.74
N LEU A 236 21.06 -4.08 -15.48
CA LEU A 236 20.11 -3.04 -15.05
C LEU A 236 18.75 -3.65 -14.75
N VAL A 237 17.97 -2.97 -13.89
CA VAL A 237 16.52 -3.11 -13.80
C VAL A 237 15.89 -1.92 -14.51
N VAL A 238 15.03 -2.18 -15.48
CA VAL A 238 14.24 -1.17 -16.19
C VAL A 238 12.76 -1.37 -15.89
N ARG A 239 12.02 -0.28 -15.68
CA ARG A 239 10.61 -0.35 -15.30
C ARG A 239 9.82 0.87 -15.79
N PRO A 240 8.62 0.71 -16.34
CA PRO A 240 7.72 1.83 -16.60
C PRO A 240 7.34 2.55 -15.30
N ILE A 241 7.15 3.87 -15.38
CA ILE A 241 6.73 4.67 -14.22
C ILE A 241 5.30 4.30 -13.79
N SER A 242 5.04 4.38 -12.49
CA SER A 242 3.72 4.14 -11.86
C SER A 242 3.10 2.76 -12.11
N THR A 243 3.91 1.76 -12.49
CA THR A 243 3.48 0.36 -12.40
C THR A 243 3.71 -0.17 -10.99
N HIS A 244 2.93 -1.16 -10.57
CA HIS A 244 3.13 -1.91 -9.33
C HIS A 244 3.38 -3.40 -9.62
N ALA A 245 3.77 -4.14 -8.60
CA ALA A 245 3.97 -5.58 -8.64
C ALA A 245 4.97 -6.12 -9.69
N GLY A 246 5.88 -5.27 -10.18
CA GLY A 246 6.85 -5.65 -11.19
C GLY A 246 6.28 -5.71 -12.61
N ASN A 247 5.06 -5.21 -12.84
CA ASN A 247 4.48 -5.16 -14.18
C ASN A 247 5.35 -4.32 -15.13
N GLY A 248 5.82 -4.96 -16.20
CA GLY A 248 6.74 -4.37 -17.18
C GLY A 248 8.17 -4.15 -16.67
N MET A 249 8.51 -4.66 -15.49
CA MET A 249 9.86 -4.57 -14.94
C MET A 249 10.73 -5.70 -15.51
N GLU A 250 11.89 -5.35 -16.06
CA GLU A 250 12.81 -6.33 -16.63
C GLU A 250 14.24 -6.15 -16.13
N ARG A 251 14.98 -7.26 -16.12
CA ARG A 251 16.42 -7.27 -15.89
C ARG A 251 17.12 -7.31 -17.24
N ILE A 252 17.93 -6.31 -17.51
CA ILE A 252 18.65 -6.14 -18.77
C ILE A 252 20.13 -6.41 -18.53
N ALA A 253 20.67 -7.47 -19.15
CA ALA A 253 22.05 -7.92 -18.94
C ALA A 253 23.09 -7.10 -19.73
N ASP A 254 22.70 -6.52 -20.86
CA ASP A 254 23.58 -5.74 -21.72
C ASP A 254 22.81 -4.80 -22.67
N ILE A 255 23.56 -4.08 -23.50
CA ILE A 255 23.05 -3.13 -24.49
C ILE A 255 22.22 -3.79 -25.61
N ILE A 256 22.50 -5.06 -25.95
CA ILE A 256 21.76 -5.79 -27.00
C ILE A 256 20.36 -6.09 -26.47
N GLU A 257 20.28 -6.58 -25.23
CA GLU A 257 19.02 -6.82 -24.56
C GLU A 257 18.23 -5.53 -24.34
N LEU A 258 18.90 -4.43 -23.95
CA LEU A 258 18.25 -3.11 -23.82
C LEU A 258 17.58 -2.70 -25.14
N SER A 259 18.30 -2.84 -26.25
CA SER A 259 17.82 -2.47 -27.59
C SER A 259 16.61 -3.29 -28.01
N ALA A 260 16.65 -4.60 -27.76
CA ALA A 260 15.54 -5.49 -28.08
C ALA A 260 14.30 -5.16 -27.23
N TRP A 261 14.49 -4.91 -25.94
CA TRP A 261 13.40 -4.66 -25.01
C TRP A 261 12.76 -3.28 -25.20
N ILE A 262 13.55 -2.21 -25.34
CA ILE A 262 13.00 -0.84 -25.50
C ILE A 262 12.16 -0.68 -26.78
N ALA A 263 12.38 -1.54 -27.78
CA ALA A 263 11.58 -1.59 -29.00
C ALA A 263 10.14 -2.05 -28.76
N THR A 264 9.87 -2.84 -27.70
CA THR A 264 8.54 -3.33 -27.36
C THR A 264 7.81 -2.45 -26.34
N GLN A 265 8.54 -1.54 -25.67
CA GLN A 265 8.00 -0.75 -24.58
C GLN A 265 7.51 0.64 -25.03
N PRO A 266 6.20 0.96 -24.91
CA PRO A 266 5.65 2.25 -25.36
C PRO A 266 5.76 3.37 -24.32
N ALA A 267 6.11 3.07 -23.06
CA ALA A 267 6.17 4.07 -22.00
C ALA A 267 7.15 5.21 -22.35
N PRO A 268 6.76 6.49 -22.19
CA PRO A 268 7.57 7.64 -22.62
C PRO A 268 8.81 7.85 -21.74
N GLU A 269 8.79 7.36 -20.51
CA GLU A 269 9.84 7.49 -19.51
C GLU A 269 9.85 6.24 -18.62
N LEU A 270 11.03 5.85 -18.16
CA LEU A 270 11.25 4.64 -17.37
C LEU A 270 12.19 4.89 -16.20
N TYR A 271 12.00 4.13 -15.13
CA TYR A 271 13.00 3.96 -14.10
C TYR A 271 14.11 3.03 -14.57
N VAL A 272 15.35 3.40 -14.27
CA VAL A 272 16.56 2.62 -14.53
C VAL A 272 17.39 2.59 -13.24
N ALA A 273 17.69 1.38 -12.76
CA ALA A 273 18.44 1.14 -11.55
C ALA A 273 19.43 -0.02 -11.77
N PRO A 274 20.48 -0.18 -10.97
CA PRO A 274 21.34 -1.36 -11.07
C PRO A 274 20.58 -2.58 -10.53
N PHE A 275 20.79 -3.75 -11.16
CA PHE A 275 20.30 -4.99 -10.59
C PHE A 275 21.19 -5.40 -9.40
N ILE A 276 20.57 -5.52 -8.22
CA ILE A 276 21.23 -6.02 -7.02
C ILE A 276 20.83 -7.48 -6.81
N ASP A 277 21.82 -8.37 -6.74
CA ASP A 277 21.59 -9.77 -6.39
C ASP A 277 21.50 -9.91 -4.87
N PHE A 278 20.28 -10.10 -4.36
CA PHE A 278 19.99 -10.22 -2.93
C PHE A 278 19.63 -11.65 -2.52
N ARG A 279 20.09 -12.66 -3.29
CA ARG A 279 19.86 -14.05 -2.92
C ARG A 279 20.48 -14.37 -1.56
N GLY A 280 19.72 -15.12 -0.76
CA GLY A 280 20.21 -15.72 0.46
C GLY A 280 21.20 -16.87 0.20
N PRO A 281 21.79 -17.44 1.26
CA PRO A 281 22.71 -18.58 1.15
C PRO A 281 22.07 -19.85 0.60
N ASP A 282 20.73 -19.93 0.61
CA ASP A 282 19.93 -20.99 -0.01
C ASP A 282 19.72 -20.78 -1.52
N GLY A 283 20.22 -19.67 -2.09
CA GLY A 283 20.08 -19.31 -3.49
C GLY A 283 18.71 -18.72 -3.85
N LEU A 284 17.83 -18.49 -2.87
CA LEU A 284 16.52 -17.90 -3.08
C LEU A 284 16.55 -16.39 -2.82
N TYR A 285 15.70 -15.66 -3.55
CA TYR A 285 15.43 -14.25 -3.27
C TYR A 285 14.44 -14.16 -2.12
N ASN A 286 14.84 -13.48 -1.04
CA ASN A 286 14.06 -13.34 0.17
C ASN A 286 13.62 -11.88 0.37
N LYS A 287 12.34 -11.60 0.08
CA LYS A 287 11.75 -10.27 0.23
C LYS A 287 10.86 -10.22 1.47
N GLN A 288 11.03 -9.20 2.30
CA GLN A 288 10.17 -8.88 3.43
C GLN A 288 9.35 -7.62 3.13
N ARG A 289 8.11 -7.59 3.61
CA ARG A 289 7.33 -6.37 3.80
C ARG A 289 7.26 -6.04 5.28
N ILE A 290 7.62 -4.81 5.62
CA ILE A 290 7.65 -4.30 6.99
C ILE A 290 6.89 -2.99 7.03
N VAL A 291 6.10 -2.78 8.08
CA VAL A 291 5.33 -1.56 8.31
C VAL A 291 5.88 -0.85 9.53
N PHE A 292 6.01 0.47 9.42
CA PHE A 292 6.40 1.34 10.52
C PHE A 292 5.17 2.09 11.00
N ILE A 293 4.98 2.09 12.32
CA ILE A 293 3.90 2.82 13.00
C ILE A 293 4.54 3.58 14.15
N ASP A 294 4.50 4.90 14.13
CA ASP A 294 5.19 5.80 15.08
C ASP A 294 6.66 5.37 15.31
N GLY A 295 7.36 5.04 14.21
CA GLY A 295 8.77 4.63 14.22
C GLY A 295 9.04 3.18 14.62
N LYS A 296 8.04 2.45 15.14
CA LYS A 296 8.17 1.03 15.46
C LYS A 296 7.89 0.16 14.23
N ALA A 297 8.81 -0.76 13.94
CA ALA A 297 8.67 -1.72 12.84
C ALA A 297 7.80 -2.94 13.23
N PHE A 298 6.99 -3.41 12.28
CA PHE A 298 6.12 -4.58 12.39
C PHE A 298 6.24 -5.44 11.12
N ALA A 299 6.32 -6.77 11.31
CA ALA A 299 6.30 -7.71 10.19
C ALA A 299 4.92 -7.70 9.50
N SER A 300 4.93 -7.61 8.16
CA SER A 300 3.72 -7.82 7.32
C SER A 300 3.74 -9.20 6.64
N HIS A 301 4.75 -9.46 5.81
CA HIS A 301 4.94 -10.76 5.16
C HIS A 301 6.36 -10.97 4.69
N MET A 302 6.72 -12.22 4.42
CA MET A 302 7.98 -12.58 3.79
C MET A 302 7.75 -13.60 2.68
N ALA A 303 8.35 -13.39 1.51
CA ALA A 303 8.25 -14.29 0.38
C ALA A 303 9.63 -14.76 -0.09
N LEU A 304 9.73 -16.06 -0.39
CA LEU A 304 10.89 -16.70 -0.99
C LEU A 304 10.60 -17.09 -2.42
N SER A 305 11.50 -16.74 -3.34
CA SER A 305 11.32 -17.00 -4.76
C SER A 305 12.62 -17.42 -5.42
N GLU A 306 12.53 -18.33 -6.38
CA GLU A 306 13.61 -18.68 -7.30
C GLU A 306 13.86 -17.54 -8.31
N HIS A 307 12.86 -16.67 -8.52
CA HIS A 307 12.91 -15.51 -9.40
C HIS A 307 13.07 -14.20 -8.61
N TRP A 308 13.84 -13.26 -9.14
CA TRP A 308 14.23 -12.00 -8.47
C TRP A 308 13.08 -11.00 -8.28
N ILE A 309 12.06 -11.03 -9.15
CA ILE A 309 10.81 -10.30 -8.93
C ILE A 309 9.97 -11.09 -7.94
N VAL A 310 10.04 -10.70 -6.67
CA VAL A 310 9.34 -11.41 -5.59
C VAL A 310 7.98 -10.76 -5.32
N HIS A 311 6.91 -11.44 -5.72
CA HIS A 311 5.55 -11.09 -5.32
C HIS A 311 4.94 -12.24 -4.52
N TYR A 312 4.35 -11.93 -3.36
CA TYR A 312 3.91 -12.96 -2.41
C TYR A 312 2.97 -13.98 -3.07
N LEU A 313 2.00 -13.50 -3.86
CA LEU A 313 1.00 -14.33 -4.56
C LEU A 313 1.60 -15.21 -5.67
N SER A 314 2.74 -14.83 -6.26
CA SER A 314 3.39 -15.58 -7.34
C SER A 314 4.62 -16.38 -6.89
N ALA A 315 5.07 -16.20 -5.64
CA ALA A 315 6.27 -16.85 -5.10
C ALA A 315 6.09 -18.34 -4.72
N GLY A 316 4.88 -18.89 -4.87
CA GLY A 316 4.59 -20.30 -4.56
C GLY A 316 4.63 -20.62 -3.05
N MET A 317 4.28 -19.64 -2.21
CA MET A 317 4.29 -19.80 -0.75
C MET A 317 3.24 -20.81 -0.27
N ALA A 318 2.06 -20.84 -0.91
CA ALA A 318 0.95 -21.72 -0.51
C ALA A 318 1.25 -23.20 -0.76
N GLU A 319 2.11 -23.48 -1.74
CA GLU A 319 2.45 -24.83 -2.19
C GLU A 319 3.69 -25.40 -1.48
N SER A 320 4.50 -24.55 -0.84
CA SER A 320 5.77 -24.95 -0.21
C SER A 320 5.76 -24.84 1.32
N PRO A 321 5.59 -25.95 2.05
CA PRO A 321 5.72 -25.98 3.51
C PRO A 321 7.09 -25.46 4.00
N ALA A 322 8.15 -25.71 3.23
CA ALA A 322 9.50 -25.24 3.56
C ALA A 322 9.57 -23.71 3.52
N LYS A 323 9.06 -23.06 2.45
CA LYS A 323 9.03 -21.59 2.37
C LYS A 323 8.19 -20.99 3.50
N ARG A 324 7.04 -21.60 3.83
CA ARG A 324 6.20 -21.17 4.95
C ARG A 324 6.86 -21.30 6.31
N ALA A 325 7.67 -22.35 6.53
CA ALA A 325 8.40 -22.51 7.78
C ALA A 325 9.44 -21.39 7.98
N VAL A 326 10.07 -20.91 6.90
CA VAL A 326 11.00 -19.77 6.98
C VAL A 326 10.25 -18.47 7.28
N GLU A 327 9.15 -18.18 6.58
CA GLU A 327 8.33 -17.00 6.88
C GLU A 327 7.79 -17.05 8.32
N GLN A 328 7.31 -18.21 8.78
CA GLN A 328 6.85 -18.40 10.15
C GLN A 328 7.94 -18.05 11.16
N ALA A 329 9.13 -18.64 11.01
CA ALA A 329 10.25 -18.39 11.90
C ALA A 329 10.67 -16.92 11.88
N TRP A 330 10.65 -16.27 10.72
CA TRP A 330 10.94 -14.84 10.60
C TRP A 330 9.90 -13.98 11.34
N MET A 331 8.60 -14.26 11.18
CA MET A 331 7.54 -13.51 11.86
C MET A 331 7.57 -13.71 13.38
N GLU A 332 7.72 -14.94 13.85
CA GLU A 332 7.72 -15.27 15.29
C GLU A 332 8.92 -14.66 16.02
N ASN A 333 10.06 -14.51 15.33
CA ASN A 333 11.28 -13.96 15.91
C ASN A 333 11.56 -12.53 15.44
N PHE A 334 10.61 -11.85 14.79
CA PHE A 334 10.85 -10.56 14.15
C PHE A 334 11.43 -9.53 15.14
N ASP A 335 10.81 -9.36 16.30
CA ASP A 335 11.24 -8.37 17.31
C ASP A 335 12.51 -8.76 18.06
N THR A 336 12.82 -10.05 18.14
CA THR A 336 13.94 -10.58 18.93
C THR A 336 15.17 -10.91 18.09
N ASP A 337 15.05 -10.88 16.76
CA ASP A 337 16.16 -11.11 15.83
C ASP A 337 16.19 -10.04 14.73
N PHE A 338 15.30 -10.11 13.74
CA PHE A 338 15.39 -9.27 12.54
C PHE A 338 15.40 -7.77 12.87
N ALA A 339 14.49 -7.32 13.72
CA ALA A 339 14.42 -5.93 14.14
C ALA A 339 15.63 -5.47 14.96
N ILE A 340 16.23 -6.37 15.76
CA ILE A 340 17.43 -6.07 16.54
C ILE A 340 18.64 -5.92 15.61
N ARG A 341 18.80 -6.83 14.66
CA ARG A 341 19.90 -6.79 13.68
C ARG A 341 19.83 -5.57 12.78
N HIS A 342 18.61 -5.14 12.41
CA HIS A 342 18.35 -4.01 11.52
C HIS A 342 17.99 -2.70 12.24
N LYS A 343 18.23 -2.59 13.55
CA LYS A 343 17.84 -1.41 14.35
C LYS A 343 18.38 -0.08 13.79
N GLU A 344 19.61 -0.07 13.27
CA GLU A 344 20.23 1.13 12.71
C GLU A 344 19.55 1.54 11.39
N SER A 345 19.19 0.56 10.56
CA SER A 345 18.43 0.77 9.33
C SER A 345 17.02 1.27 9.61
N PHE A 346 16.36 0.74 10.64
CA PHE A 346 15.02 1.17 11.05
C PHE A 346 15.05 2.60 11.61
N ALA A 347 16.04 2.92 12.44
CA ALA A 347 16.25 4.28 12.92
C ALA A 347 16.58 5.26 11.78
N ALA A 348 17.37 4.84 10.78
CA ALA A 348 17.66 5.64 9.59
C ALA A 348 16.42 5.90 8.74
N LEU A 349 15.62 4.85 8.46
CA LEU A 349 14.35 4.99 7.75
C LEU A 349 13.42 5.98 8.45
N TYR A 350 13.22 5.81 9.76
CA TYR A 350 12.33 6.70 10.50
C TYR A 350 12.86 8.14 10.58
N ARG A 351 14.18 8.33 10.68
CA ARG A 351 14.79 9.67 10.65
C ARG A 351 14.54 10.42 9.34
N HIS A 352 14.55 9.73 8.20
CA HIS A 352 14.31 10.35 6.89
C HIS A 352 12.85 10.52 6.56
N ILE A 353 12.01 9.57 6.98
CA ILE A 353 10.59 9.54 6.61
C ILE A 353 9.74 10.24 7.67
N GLY A 354 9.89 9.88 8.95
CA GLY A 354 9.18 10.56 10.05
C GLY A 354 7.65 10.51 10.00
N LEU A 355 7.04 9.81 9.03
CA LEU A 355 5.60 9.61 8.92
C LEU A 355 5.10 8.66 10.02
N ASP A 356 3.87 8.89 10.46
CA ASP A 356 3.22 8.08 11.51
C ASP A 356 2.96 6.64 11.03
N TYR A 357 2.78 6.44 9.72
CA TYR A 357 2.60 5.13 9.09
C TYR A 357 3.26 5.08 7.71
N PHE A 358 4.09 4.08 7.46
CA PHE A 358 4.55 3.74 6.11
C PHE A 358 5.00 2.28 6.02
N GLY A 359 5.00 1.71 4.82
CA GLY A 359 5.52 0.37 4.54
C GLY A 359 6.79 0.42 3.71
N ILE A 360 7.62 -0.62 3.85
CA ILE A 360 8.73 -0.91 2.95
C ILE A 360 8.65 -2.33 2.41
N ASP A 361 9.16 -2.51 1.20
CA ASP A 361 9.58 -3.80 0.69
C ASP A 361 11.11 -3.82 0.68
N CYS A 362 11.70 -4.82 1.34
CA CYS A 362 13.14 -4.91 1.54
C CYS A 362 13.66 -6.35 1.47
N ALA A 363 14.99 -6.49 1.46
CA ALA A 363 15.70 -7.76 1.63
C ALA A 363 16.95 -7.54 2.49
N GLU A 364 17.40 -8.58 3.18
CA GLU A 364 18.68 -8.57 3.85
C GLU A 364 19.80 -9.01 2.90
N LEU A 365 20.88 -8.22 2.83
CA LEU A 365 22.07 -8.55 2.04
C LEU A 365 23.05 -9.43 2.84
N PRO A 366 23.94 -10.18 2.16
CA PRO A 366 24.96 -10.99 2.83
C PRO A 366 25.92 -10.21 3.75
N ASP A 367 26.07 -8.90 3.52
CA ASP A 367 26.90 -8.01 4.35
C ASP A 367 26.13 -7.42 5.56
N GLY A 368 24.86 -7.81 5.74
CA GLY A 368 23.98 -7.37 6.82
C GLY A 368 23.24 -6.07 6.57
N ARG A 369 23.47 -5.37 5.45
CA ARG A 369 22.69 -4.17 5.10
C ARG A 369 21.27 -4.54 4.69
N LEU A 370 20.35 -3.60 4.89
CA LEU A 370 18.98 -3.70 4.42
C LEU A 370 18.87 -3.12 3.01
N LEU A 371 18.59 -3.95 2.01
CA LEU A 371 18.24 -3.50 0.66
C LEU A 371 16.80 -3.03 0.64
N VAL A 372 16.54 -1.76 0.33
CA VAL A 372 15.18 -1.19 0.25
C VAL A 372 14.79 -1.02 -1.22
N PHE A 373 13.73 -1.71 -1.64
CA PHE A 373 13.22 -1.70 -3.02
C PHE A 373 12.15 -0.62 -3.24
N GLU A 374 11.30 -0.44 -2.25
CA GLU A 374 10.10 0.38 -2.32
C GLU A 374 9.72 0.82 -0.90
N LEU A 375 9.21 2.05 -0.81
CA LEU A 375 8.66 2.64 0.38
C LEU A 375 7.40 3.42 -0.02
N ASP A 376 6.28 3.17 0.64
CA ASP A 376 4.99 3.80 0.32
C ASP A 376 4.07 3.78 1.55
N VAL A 377 3.14 4.72 1.63
CA VAL A 377 2.06 4.73 2.63
C VAL A 377 0.89 3.82 2.20
N ALA A 378 0.67 3.63 0.88
CA ALA A 378 -0.45 2.88 0.33
C ALA A 378 -0.14 1.40 0.03
N MET A 379 0.76 0.79 0.80
CA MET A 379 1.01 -0.65 0.72
C MET A 379 -0.16 -1.46 1.27
N VAL A 380 -0.61 -2.47 0.52
CA VAL A 380 -1.64 -3.40 1.01
C VAL A 380 -1.07 -4.27 2.14
N VAL A 381 -1.75 -4.21 3.29
CA VAL A 381 -1.53 -4.98 4.51
C VAL A 381 -2.90 -5.51 4.96
N HIS A 382 -3.02 -6.81 5.19
CA HIS A 382 -4.29 -7.46 5.49
C HIS A 382 -4.12 -8.74 6.30
N ASN A 383 -5.19 -9.23 6.93
CA ASN A 383 -5.23 -10.52 7.62
C ASN A 383 -6.07 -11.59 6.86
N MET A 384 -6.23 -11.46 5.55
CA MET A 384 -7.10 -12.36 4.77
C MET A 384 -6.49 -13.75 4.48
N ASP A 385 -5.20 -13.94 4.76
CA ASP A 385 -4.52 -15.22 4.51
C ASP A 385 -5.13 -16.36 5.33
N SER A 386 -5.29 -17.53 4.68
CA SER A 386 -5.92 -18.71 5.29
C SER A 386 -5.23 -19.11 6.59
N ALA A 387 -5.96 -19.06 7.70
CA ALA A 387 -5.45 -19.47 9.02
C ALA A 387 -5.04 -20.96 9.07
N THR A 388 -5.54 -21.80 8.16
CA THR A 388 -5.12 -23.19 8.04
C THR A 388 -3.75 -23.31 7.36
N VAL A 389 -3.47 -22.49 6.35
CA VAL A 389 -2.22 -22.55 5.58
C VAL A 389 -1.12 -21.72 6.24
N TYR A 390 -1.49 -20.58 6.83
CA TYR A 390 -0.60 -19.58 7.43
C TYR A 390 -1.05 -19.20 8.85
N PRO A 391 -1.08 -20.13 9.82
CA PRO A 391 -1.62 -19.86 11.16
C PRO A 391 -0.90 -18.73 11.89
N TYR A 392 0.41 -18.56 11.67
CA TYR A 392 1.24 -17.53 12.29
C TYR A 392 0.95 -16.11 11.79
N LYS A 393 0.39 -15.95 10.57
CA LYS A 393 0.12 -14.62 10.00
C LYS A 393 -0.94 -13.86 10.79
N GLN A 394 -1.95 -14.55 11.29
CA GLN A 394 -3.00 -13.91 12.10
C GLN A 394 -2.43 -13.27 13.37
N VAL A 395 -1.43 -13.91 14.00
CA VAL A 395 -0.75 -13.39 15.19
C VAL A 395 0.06 -12.13 14.84
N ALA A 396 0.86 -12.19 13.77
CA ALA A 396 1.66 -11.06 13.31
C ALA A 396 0.78 -9.87 12.88
N MET A 397 -0.31 -10.12 12.14
CA MET A 397 -1.21 -9.06 11.66
C MET A 397 -1.99 -8.45 12.82
N ARG A 398 -2.44 -9.26 13.79
CA ARG A 398 -3.09 -8.72 14.99
C ARG A 398 -2.17 -7.76 15.73
N LYS A 399 -0.91 -8.14 15.92
CA LYS A 399 0.09 -7.26 16.56
C LYS A 399 0.30 -5.94 15.79
N LEU A 400 0.34 -5.99 14.46
CA LEU A 400 0.46 -4.80 13.62
C LEU A 400 -0.78 -3.90 13.73
N PHE A 401 -1.98 -4.49 13.63
CA PHE A 401 -3.26 -3.76 13.71
C PHE A 401 -3.48 -3.15 15.09
N ASP A 402 -3.14 -3.88 16.16
CA ASP A 402 -3.11 -3.34 17.52
C ASP A 402 -2.18 -2.14 17.63
N GLY A 403 -0.98 -2.23 17.06
CA GLY A 403 -0.05 -1.10 17.01
C GLY A 403 -0.62 0.12 16.28
N PHE A 404 -1.35 -0.08 15.18
CA PHE A 404 -2.03 1.00 14.47
C PHE A 404 -3.14 1.63 15.30
N ILE A 405 -4.00 0.81 15.94
CA ILE A 405 -5.10 1.26 16.77
C ILE A 405 -4.58 2.03 17.99
N ASP A 406 -3.51 1.55 18.63
CA ASP A 406 -2.84 2.22 19.74
C ASP A 406 -2.31 3.60 19.31
N ALA A 407 -1.66 3.70 18.14
CA ALA A 407 -1.19 4.97 17.60
C ALA A 407 -2.34 5.98 17.39
N VAL A 408 -3.47 5.54 16.84
CA VAL A 408 -4.68 6.36 16.69
C VAL A 408 -5.22 6.82 18.06
N GLN A 409 -5.25 5.94 19.06
CA GLN A 409 -5.70 6.30 20.42
C GLN A 409 -4.77 7.29 21.12
N ASN A 410 -3.45 7.10 20.98
CA ASN A 410 -2.44 8.01 21.52
C ASN A 410 -2.55 9.40 20.88
N ARG A 411 -2.74 9.44 19.56
CA ARG A 411 -2.95 10.69 18.80
C ARG A 411 -4.23 11.41 19.24
N LYS A 412 -5.33 10.69 19.46
CA LYS A 412 -6.59 11.23 20.01
C LYS A 412 -6.41 11.87 21.39
N THR A 413 -5.61 11.25 22.26
CA THR A 413 -5.42 11.71 23.65
C THR A 413 -4.30 12.74 23.81
N GLY A 414 -3.54 13.02 22.75
CA GLY A 414 -2.40 13.94 22.76
C GLY A 414 -1.15 13.36 23.45
N VAL A 415 -1.09 12.05 23.64
CA VAL A 415 0.07 11.36 24.21
C VAL A 415 1.11 11.15 23.10
N THR A 416 2.29 11.77 23.26
CA THR A 416 3.46 11.47 22.43
C THR A 416 4.20 10.29 23.04
N THR A 417 4.25 9.16 22.33
CA THR A 417 5.12 8.05 22.69
C THR A 417 6.55 8.41 22.28
N ASP A 418 7.37 8.85 23.23
CA ASP A 418 8.81 8.92 23.03
C ASP A 418 9.34 7.49 22.76
N ALA A 419 9.83 7.25 21.55
CA ALA A 419 10.44 5.97 21.18
C ALA A 419 11.74 5.78 21.99
N SER A 420 11.76 4.75 22.84
CA SER A 420 12.93 4.30 23.61
C SER A 420 13.72 3.21 22.89
#